data_AF-V9L264-F1
#
_entry.id   AF-V9L264-F1
#
_cell.length_a   1.000
_cell.length_b   1.000
_cell.length_c   1.000
_cell.angle_alpha   90.00
_cell.angle_beta   90.00
_cell.angle_gamma   90.00
#
_symmetry.space_group_name_H-M   'P 1'
#
loop_
_entity.id
_entity.type
_entity.pdbx_description
1 polymer ?
#
loop_
_entity_poly.entity_id
_entity_poly.type
_entity_poly.pdbx_seq_one_letter_code
_entity_poly.pdbx_strand_id
1 'polypeptide(L)'
;DDHPKEFCADFYTSYINILLGVFYMVCRDLKELRHLAALNFPKFCEPVLKGKAKEEDVHRLYKNIEPHLKKAMQTVYLREISSSQWEKLQKEDKEEGHLKGLSAHAHIELPYYSKFLLFAAYLSSYNPARTDKRFFLKHHGKIKKTAFLKKHEKTSNHLLGPKPFPLDRLLAIFYSIVDSRVAPTASIFSQISSLVTLQLLTRIGHDDQLDGLKYKCTVTLDFIRAIARTVNFDIVRYLYDFV
;
A
#
# COMPACT_ATOMS: atom_id res chain seq x y z
N ASP A 1 21.89 21.43 -29.26
CA ASP A 1 20.56 21.94 -28.89
C ASP A 1 19.51 20.88 -29.17
N ASP A 2 18.96 20.29 -28.11
CA ASP A 2 18.08 19.12 -28.15
C ASP A 2 16.62 19.55 -27.87
N HIS A 3 16.19 20.64 -28.52
CA HIS A 3 14.81 21.12 -28.47
C HIS A 3 14.03 20.62 -29.71
N PRO A 4 12.71 20.43 -29.61
CA PRO A 4 11.88 20.10 -30.76
C PRO A 4 11.96 21.20 -31.83
N LYS A 5 12.29 20.84 -33.08
CA LYS A 5 12.54 21.80 -34.18
C LYS A 5 11.35 22.71 -34.53
N GLU A 6 10.15 22.33 -34.08
CA GLU A 6 8.89 23.01 -34.36
C GLU A 6 8.65 24.23 -33.45
N PHE A 7 9.41 24.39 -32.37
CA PHE A 7 9.22 25.44 -31.38
C PHE A 7 10.51 26.22 -31.11
N CYS A 8 10.37 27.46 -30.63
CA CYS A 8 11.50 28.29 -30.24
C CYS A 8 12.27 27.71 -29.04
N ALA A 9 13.58 27.95 -28.98
CA ALA A 9 14.43 27.55 -27.86
C ALA A 9 13.97 28.14 -26.52
N ASP A 10 13.46 29.37 -26.53
CA ASP A 10 12.97 30.05 -25.32
C ASP A 10 11.69 29.41 -24.78
N PHE A 11 10.83 28.93 -25.68
CA PHE A 11 9.62 28.19 -25.33
C PHE A 11 9.98 26.87 -24.63
N TYR A 12 10.92 26.11 -25.19
CA TYR A 12 11.38 24.86 -24.58
C TYR A 12 12.14 25.11 -23.26
N THR A 13 12.94 26.17 -23.17
CA THR A 13 13.62 26.57 -21.93
C THR A 13 12.61 26.90 -20.83
N SER A 14 11.54 27.63 -21.18
CA SER A 14 10.44 27.94 -20.26
C SER A 14 9.74 26.68 -19.76
N TYR A 15 9.47 25.72 -20.65
CA TYR A 15 8.94 24.40 -20.29
C TYR A 15 9.85 23.66 -19.30
N ILE A 16 11.15 23.59 -19.58
CA ILE A 16 12.12 22.92 -18.71
C ILE A 16 12.18 23.60 -17.35
N ASN A 17 12.15 24.93 -17.27
CA ASN A 17 12.12 25.65 -16.00
C ASN A 17 10.85 25.33 -15.18
N ILE A 18 9.69 25.23 -15.83
CA ILE A 18 8.43 24.83 -15.18
C ILE A 18 8.55 23.39 -14.66
N LEU A 19 9.05 22.48 -15.50
CA LEU A 19 9.21 21.07 -15.13
C LEU A 19 10.17 20.92 -13.95
N LEU A 20 11.32 21.58 -13.99
CA LEU A 20 12.27 21.57 -12.88
C LEU A 20 11.67 22.20 -11.62
N GLY A 21 10.88 23.27 -11.76
CA GLY A 21 10.15 23.88 -10.64
C GLY A 21 9.24 22.89 -9.90
N VAL A 22 8.67 21.91 -10.60
CA VAL A 22 7.81 20.87 -9.99
C VAL A 22 8.61 19.68 -9.49
N PHE A 23 9.55 19.15 -10.30
CA PHE A 23 10.18 17.86 -10.03
C PHE A 23 11.51 17.95 -9.27
N TYR A 24 12.22 19.07 -9.30
CA TYR A 24 13.61 19.15 -8.79
C TYR A 24 13.74 18.92 -7.27
N MET A 25 12.66 19.15 -6.52
CA MET A 25 12.60 18.86 -5.09
C MET A 25 12.55 17.36 -4.79
N VAL A 26 12.05 16.54 -5.71
CA VAL A 26 11.83 15.10 -5.53
C VAL A 26 12.80 14.25 -6.38
N CYS A 27 13.20 14.75 -7.55
CA CYS A 27 14.06 14.04 -8.50
C CYS A 27 15.18 14.95 -9.03
N ARG A 28 16.43 14.49 -8.91
CA ARG A 28 17.62 15.12 -9.49
C ARG A 28 18.36 14.22 -10.49
N ASP A 29 17.73 13.10 -10.88
CA ASP A 29 18.28 12.21 -11.90
C ASP A 29 18.00 12.77 -13.30
N LEU A 30 19.06 13.09 -14.03
CA LEU A 30 18.96 13.64 -15.38
C LEU A 30 18.20 12.73 -16.36
N LYS A 31 18.34 11.39 -16.24
CA LYS A 31 17.68 10.45 -17.15
C LYS A 31 16.17 10.46 -16.93
N GLU A 32 15.73 10.47 -15.67
CA GLU A 32 14.32 10.53 -15.30
C GLU A 32 13.71 11.89 -15.65
N LEU A 33 14.40 12.99 -15.36
CA LEU A 33 13.95 14.34 -15.73
C LEU A 33 13.82 14.48 -17.25
N ARG A 34 14.77 13.94 -18.02
CA ARG A 34 14.70 13.92 -19.49
C ARG A 34 13.53 13.07 -19.99
N HIS A 35 13.30 11.90 -19.39
CA HIS A 35 12.17 11.03 -19.73
C HIS A 35 10.83 11.73 -19.47
N LEU A 36 10.65 12.31 -18.29
CA LEU A 36 9.44 13.07 -17.91
C LEU A 36 9.26 14.32 -18.78
N ALA A 37 10.35 14.97 -19.16
CA ALA A 37 10.32 16.12 -20.06
C ALA A 37 9.80 15.73 -21.43
N ALA A 38 10.34 14.67 -22.03
CA ALA A 38 9.86 14.17 -23.33
C ALA A 38 8.39 13.73 -23.27
N LEU A 39 7.99 13.07 -22.18
CA LEU A 39 6.66 12.48 -22.03
C LEU A 39 5.53 13.53 -21.87
N ASN A 40 5.80 14.64 -21.18
CA ASN A 40 4.78 15.66 -20.89
C ASN A 40 4.81 16.86 -21.84
N PHE A 41 5.82 16.96 -22.70
CA PHE A 41 5.96 18.06 -23.66
C PHE A 41 4.77 18.16 -24.65
N PRO A 42 4.22 17.06 -25.20
CA PRO A 42 3.05 17.14 -26.08
C PRO A 42 1.83 17.81 -25.42
N LYS A 43 1.60 17.58 -24.12
CA LYS A 43 0.52 18.22 -23.37
C LYS A 43 0.81 19.70 -23.09
N PHE A 44 2.09 20.08 -22.98
CA PHE A 44 2.50 21.47 -22.79
C PHE A 44 2.25 22.33 -24.04
N CYS A 45 2.56 21.81 -25.24
CA CYS A 45 2.39 22.55 -26.49
C CYS A 45 0.96 22.52 -27.04
N GLU A 46 0.08 21.65 -26.52
CA GLU A 46 -1.31 21.50 -26.96
C GLU A 46 -2.11 22.83 -27.03
N PRO A 47 -2.06 23.74 -26.04
CA PRO A 47 -2.78 25.02 -26.12
C PRO A 47 -2.28 25.93 -27.25
N VAL A 48 -0.99 25.84 -27.59
CA VAL A 48 -0.37 26.60 -28.69
C VAL A 48 -0.82 26.01 -30.02
N LEU A 49 -0.76 24.68 -30.17
CA LEU A 49 -1.21 23.97 -31.38
C LEU A 49 -2.71 24.17 -31.65
N LYS A 50 -3.54 24.24 -30.61
CA LYS A 50 -4.99 24.54 -30.71
C LYS A 50 -5.30 26.03 -30.90
N GLY A 51 -4.29 26.91 -30.99
CA GLY A 51 -4.45 28.35 -31.14
C GLY A 51 -5.09 29.05 -29.93
N LYS A 52 -5.12 28.39 -28.77
CA LYS A 52 -5.74 28.91 -27.53
C LYS A 52 -4.78 29.82 -26.76
N ALA A 53 -3.47 29.66 -26.91
CA ALA A 53 -2.44 30.47 -26.26
C ALA A 53 -1.28 30.73 -27.25
N LYS A 54 -0.52 31.81 -27.05
CA LYS A 54 0.74 32.05 -27.76
C LYS A 54 1.92 31.39 -27.03
N GLU A 55 3.04 31.23 -27.72
CA GLU A 55 4.29 30.73 -27.12
C GLU A 55 4.79 31.63 -25.98
N GLU A 56 4.50 32.94 -26.06
CA GLU A 56 4.89 33.95 -25.07
C GLU A 56 4.02 33.95 -23.81
N ASP A 57 2.85 33.29 -23.82
CA ASP A 57 1.88 33.29 -22.73
C ASP A 57 2.26 32.32 -21.60
N VAL A 58 3.47 32.46 -21.04
CA VAL A 58 4.08 31.54 -20.05
C VAL A 58 3.14 31.23 -18.88
N HIS A 59 2.47 32.23 -18.33
CA HIS A 59 1.55 32.05 -17.19
C HIS A 59 0.35 31.17 -17.53
N ARG A 60 -0.19 31.30 -18.75
CA ARG A 60 -1.34 30.52 -19.20
C ARG A 60 -0.96 29.07 -19.46
N LEU A 61 0.23 28.87 -20.05
CA LEU A 61 0.80 27.54 -20.29
C LEU A 61 1.14 26.84 -18.97
N TYR A 62 1.71 27.57 -18.01
CA TYR A 62 1.98 27.07 -16.66
C TYR A 62 0.69 26.59 -15.98
N LYS A 63 -0.35 27.42 -15.92
CA LYS A 63 -1.63 27.04 -15.31
C LYS A 63 -2.27 25.81 -15.94
N ASN A 64 -2.07 25.59 -17.24
CA ASN A 64 -2.58 24.42 -17.93
C ASN A 64 -1.79 23.15 -17.61
N ILE A 65 -0.45 23.24 -17.58
CA ILE A 65 0.41 22.05 -17.44
C ILE A 65 0.71 21.67 -15.98
N GLU A 66 0.71 22.63 -15.05
CA GLU A 66 1.03 22.42 -13.64
C GLU A 66 0.25 21.26 -12.98
N PRO A 67 -1.11 21.20 -13.06
CA PRO A 67 -1.85 20.08 -12.47
C PRO A 67 -1.50 18.73 -13.13
N HIS A 68 -1.20 18.72 -14.43
CA HIS A 68 -0.80 17.53 -15.16
C HIS A 68 0.58 17.01 -14.69
N LEU A 69 1.55 17.92 -14.49
CA LEU A 69 2.87 17.55 -13.96
C LEU A 69 2.80 17.02 -12.53
N LYS A 70 1.98 17.65 -11.67
CA LYS A 70 1.73 17.14 -10.31
C LYS A 70 1.15 15.73 -10.32
N LYS A 71 0.25 15.43 -11.25
CA LYS A 71 -0.29 14.07 -11.44
C LYS A 71 0.78 13.11 -11.94
N ALA A 72 1.57 13.49 -12.95
CA ALA A 72 2.66 12.67 -13.47
C ALA A 72 3.69 12.32 -12.37
N MET A 73 3.93 13.24 -11.43
CA MET A 73 4.79 13.02 -10.26
C MET A 73 4.23 11.95 -9.31
N GLN A 74 2.91 11.88 -9.14
CA GLN A 74 2.26 10.90 -8.26
C GLN A 74 2.00 9.55 -8.94
N THR A 75 2.14 9.47 -10.27
CA THR A 75 1.83 8.25 -11.03
C THR A 75 3.03 7.72 -11.80
N VAL A 76 3.44 8.40 -12.87
CA VAL A 76 4.49 7.95 -13.80
C VAL A 76 5.85 7.89 -13.12
N TYR A 77 6.17 8.90 -12.31
CA TYR A 77 7.44 8.91 -11.56
C TYR A 77 7.51 7.75 -10.56
N LEU A 78 6.40 7.43 -9.90
CA LEU A 78 6.27 6.26 -9.02
C LEU A 78 6.06 4.93 -9.78
N ARG A 79 6.06 4.97 -11.13
CA ARG A 79 5.82 3.83 -12.01
C ARG A 79 4.49 3.10 -11.77
N GLU A 80 3.50 3.78 -11.19
CA GLU A 80 2.15 3.25 -11.00
C GLU A 80 1.44 2.97 -12.33
N ILE A 81 1.79 3.75 -13.36
CA ILE A 81 1.25 3.66 -14.72
C ILE A 81 2.44 3.66 -15.68
N SER A 82 2.38 2.83 -16.73
CA SER A 82 3.44 2.79 -17.74
C SER A 82 3.44 4.04 -18.62
N SER A 83 4.59 4.36 -19.23
CA SER A 83 4.69 5.50 -20.17
C SER A 83 3.70 5.38 -21.34
N SER A 84 3.48 4.17 -21.86
CA SER A 84 2.55 3.93 -22.97
C SER A 84 1.08 4.08 -22.56
N GLN A 85 0.72 3.72 -21.33
CA GLN A 85 -0.60 3.99 -20.78
C GLN A 85 -0.81 5.50 -20.57
N TRP A 86 0.21 6.21 -20.08
CA TRP A 86 0.18 7.65 -19.89
C TRP A 86 0.00 8.43 -21.19
N GLU A 87 0.71 8.06 -22.26
CA GLU A 87 0.55 8.67 -23.59
C GLU A 87 -0.85 8.47 -24.17
N LYS A 88 -1.45 7.28 -23.97
CA LYS A 88 -2.82 7.01 -24.40
C LYS A 88 -3.83 7.92 -23.69
N LEU A 89 -3.66 8.12 -22.38
CA LEU A 89 -4.50 9.05 -21.61
C LEU A 89 -4.42 10.48 -22.13
N GLN A 90 -3.23 10.93 -22.53
CA GLN A 90 -3.07 12.27 -23.08
C GLN A 90 -3.81 12.44 -24.41
N LYS A 91 -3.90 11.38 -25.23
CA LYS A 91 -4.53 11.41 -26.56
C LYS A 91 -6.05 11.28 -26.53
N GLU A 92 -6.60 10.50 -25.62
CA GLU A 92 -8.03 10.18 -25.63
C GLU A 92 -8.93 11.33 -25.11
N ASP A 93 -8.36 12.41 -24.54
CA ASP A 93 -9.08 13.57 -23.92
C ASP A 93 -10.25 13.15 -23.00
N LYS A 94 -10.31 11.87 -22.60
CA LYS A 94 -11.31 11.33 -21.70
C LYS A 94 -11.01 11.90 -20.33
N GLU A 95 -12.00 12.60 -19.79
CA GLU A 95 -12.05 12.94 -18.38
C GLU A 95 -11.73 11.69 -17.55
N GLU A 96 -10.58 11.78 -16.89
CA GLU A 96 -10.29 11.24 -15.56
C GLU A 96 -10.88 9.87 -15.22
N GLY A 97 -10.73 8.89 -16.12
CA GLY A 97 -10.81 7.49 -15.72
C GLY A 97 -9.66 7.18 -14.76
N HIS A 98 -9.97 6.87 -13.50
CA HIS A 98 -9.03 6.30 -12.54
C HIS A 98 -8.44 5.00 -13.12
N LEU A 99 -7.36 5.10 -13.90
CA LEU A 99 -6.46 3.98 -14.08
C LEU A 99 -5.93 3.64 -12.69
N LYS A 100 -6.43 2.52 -12.16
CA LYS A 100 -5.90 1.92 -10.95
C LYS A 100 -4.43 1.58 -11.24
N GLY A 101 -3.53 2.32 -10.61
CA GLY A 101 -2.11 2.00 -10.65
C GLY A 101 -1.85 0.60 -10.09
N LEU A 102 -0.65 0.08 -10.28
CA LEU A 102 -0.24 -1.22 -9.72
C LEU A 102 -0.60 -1.35 -8.23
N SER A 103 -0.46 -0.28 -7.45
CA SER A 103 -0.79 -0.27 -6.01
C SER A 103 -2.28 -0.41 -5.70
N ALA A 104 -3.18 -0.11 -6.65
CA ALA A 104 -4.62 -0.24 -6.46
C ALA A 104 -5.16 -1.66 -6.72
N HIS A 105 -4.30 -2.60 -7.17
CA HIS A 105 -4.64 -4.01 -7.41
C HIS A 105 -4.42 -4.93 -6.20
N ALA A 106 -4.36 -4.38 -4.97
CA ALA A 106 -4.19 -5.16 -3.74
C ALA A 106 -5.41 -6.05 -3.35
N HIS A 107 -6.31 -6.37 -4.28
CA HIS A 107 -7.44 -7.28 -4.06
C HIS A 107 -6.99 -8.73 -4.28
N ILE A 108 -6.48 -9.38 -3.23
CA ILE A 108 -6.18 -10.81 -3.25
C ILE A 108 -7.39 -11.59 -2.75
N GLU A 109 -7.92 -12.49 -3.57
CA GLU A 109 -8.97 -13.42 -3.14
C GLU A 109 -8.35 -14.64 -2.46
N LEU A 110 -8.73 -14.86 -1.19
CA LEU A 110 -8.23 -15.97 -0.37
C LEU A 110 -9.39 -16.89 0.03
N PRO A 111 -9.15 -18.20 0.21
CA PRO A 111 -10.13 -19.10 0.81
C PRO A 111 -10.57 -18.62 2.21
N TYR A 112 -11.78 -18.99 2.62
CA TYR A 112 -12.37 -18.53 3.89
C TYR A 112 -11.44 -18.76 5.10
N TYR A 113 -10.96 -19.98 5.31
CA TYR A 113 -10.07 -20.27 6.43
C TYR A 113 -8.71 -19.58 6.30
N SER A 114 -8.21 -19.36 5.08
CA SER A 114 -6.97 -18.60 4.86
C SER A 114 -7.13 -17.13 5.25
N LYS A 115 -8.31 -16.53 5.05
CA LYS A 115 -8.62 -15.17 5.55
C LYS A 115 -8.56 -15.12 7.08
N PHE A 116 -9.19 -16.06 7.76
CA PHE A 116 -9.21 -16.13 9.23
C PHE A 116 -7.84 -16.46 9.83
N LEU A 117 -7.06 -17.34 9.20
CA LEU A 117 -5.66 -17.59 9.56
C LEU A 117 -4.83 -16.31 9.43
N LEU A 118 -5.04 -15.54 8.38
CA LEU A 118 -4.35 -14.26 8.19
C LEU A 118 -4.77 -13.22 9.24
N PHE A 119 -6.05 -13.14 9.61
CA PHE A 119 -6.50 -12.29 10.72
C PHE A 119 -5.85 -12.69 12.04
N ALA A 120 -5.85 -13.97 12.37
CA ALA A 120 -5.24 -14.49 13.59
C ALA A 120 -3.73 -14.21 13.62
N ALA A 121 -3.03 -14.36 12.50
CA ALA A 121 -1.62 -14.00 12.38
C ALA A 121 -1.37 -12.50 12.55
N TYR A 122 -2.20 -11.64 11.95
CA TYR A 122 -2.11 -10.19 12.12
C TYR A 122 -2.29 -9.80 13.59
N LEU A 123 -3.33 -10.32 14.24
CA LEU A 123 -3.60 -10.10 15.66
C LEU A 123 -2.45 -10.63 16.53
N SER A 124 -1.88 -11.78 16.19
CA SER A 124 -0.72 -12.34 16.89
C SER A 124 0.52 -11.46 16.77
N SER A 125 0.78 -10.87 15.60
CA SER A 125 1.95 -10.02 15.38
C SER A 125 1.84 -8.64 16.01
N TYR A 126 0.65 -8.03 16.03
CA TYR A 126 0.47 -6.65 16.49
C TYR A 126 -0.02 -6.54 17.93
N ASN A 127 -0.68 -7.57 18.48
CA ASN A 127 -1.08 -7.55 19.89
C ASN A 127 0.01 -8.18 20.79
N PRO A 128 0.28 -7.59 21.96
CA PRO A 128 1.09 -8.25 22.98
C PRO A 128 0.43 -9.53 23.50
N ALA A 129 1.17 -10.63 23.66
CA ALA A 129 0.65 -11.92 24.12
C ALA A 129 -0.10 -11.86 25.47
N ARG A 130 0.28 -10.93 26.36
CA ARG A 130 -0.42 -10.67 27.63
C ARG A 130 -1.89 -10.26 27.47
N THR A 131 -2.28 -9.80 26.27
CA THR A 131 -3.63 -9.30 25.97
C THR A 131 -4.54 -10.38 25.38
N ASP A 132 -3.98 -11.52 24.95
CA ASP A 132 -4.73 -12.56 24.23
C ASP A 132 -5.93 -13.03 25.02
N LYS A 133 -5.74 -13.29 26.32
CA LYS A 133 -6.82 -13.78 27.15
C LYS A 133 -8.01 -12.80 27.19
N ARG A 134 -7.76 -11.48 27.26
CA ARG A 134 -8.81 -10.43 27.25
C ARG A 134 -9.63 -10.47 25.97
N PHE A 135 -8.99 -10.64 24.82
CA PHE A 135 -9.63 -10.53 23.51
C PHE A 135 -10.25 -11.83 23.02
N PHE A 136 -9.68 -12.99 23.38
CA PHE A 136 -9.98 -14.27 22.73
C PHE A 136 -10.61 -15.32 23.66
N LEU A 137 -10.55 -15.15 24.98
CA LEU A 137 -11.18 -16.10 25.90
C LEU A 137 -12.64 -15.72 26.18
N LYS A 138 -13.58 -16.56 25.75
CA LYS A 138 -14.99 -16.47 26.15
C LYS A 138 -15.07 -16.67 27.68
N HIS A 139 -15.67 -15.72 28.39
CA HIS A 139 -15.72 -15.64 29.87
C HIS A 139 -14.39 -15.31 30.58
N HIS A 140 -13.65 -14.30 30.11
CA HIS A 140 -12.40 -13.85 30.75
C HIS A 140 -12.54 -13.28 32.20
N GLY A 141 -13.72 -13.31 32.81
CA GLY A 141 -13.95 -12.71 34.12
C GLY A 141 -13.69 -11.19 34.15
N LYS A 142 -13.85 -10.57 35.32
CA LYS A 142 -13.58 -9.14 35.50
C LYS A 142 -12.07 -8.93 35.58
N ILE A 143 -11.41 -8.58 34.48
CA ILE A 143 -10.01 -8.10 34.52
C ILE A 143 -9.99 -6.83 35.35
N LYS A 144 -9.24 -6.83 36.46
CA LYS A 144 -9.02 -5.61 37.24
C LYS A 144 -8.35 -4.57 36.34
N LYS A 145 -9.04 -3.45 36.09
CA LYS A 145 -8.56 -2.31 35.26
C LYS A 145 -7.17 -1.81 35.67
N THR A 146 -6.75 -2.06 36.90
CA THR A 146 -5.45 -1.66 37.47
C THR A 146 -4.24 -2.33 36.83
N ALA A 147 -4.36 -3.54 36.25
CA ALA A 147 -3.24 -4.20 35.56
C ALA A 147 -2.98 -3.64 34.15
N PHE A 148 -3.99 -2.99 33.55
CA PHE A 148 -3.96 -2.47 32.18
C PHE A 148 -3.45 -1.03 32.11
N LEU A 149 -3.74 -0.23 33.15
CA LEU A 149 -3.38 1.19 33.23
C LEU A 149 -1.87 1.47 33.37
N LYS A 150 -1.02 0.45 33.55
CA LYS A 150 0.41 0.62 33.90
C LYS A 150 1.43 0.55 32.77
N LYS A 151 1.01 0.55 31.50
CA LYS A 151 1.94 0.90 30.43
C LYS A 151 1.17 1.46 29.24
N HIS A 152 0.94 2.77 29.27
CA HIS A 152 0.94 3.52 28.02
C HIS A 152 2.33 3.29 27.43
N GLU A 153 2.49 2.19 26.69
CA GLU A 153 3.65 1.98 25.85
C GLU A 153 3.62 3.21 24.94
N LYS A 154 4.54 4.15 25.17
CA LYS A 154 4.50 5.49 24.54
C LYS A 154 4.53 5.42 23.01
N THR A 155 4.79 4.23 22.46
CA THR A 155 4.90 3.93 21.05
C THR A 155 3.88 2.84 20.70
N SER A 156 3.02 3.12 19.71
CA SER A 156 2.06 2.15 19.16
C SER A 156 2.79 0.91 18.63
N ASN A 157 2.21 -0.28 18.82
CA ASN A 157 2.76 -1.52 18.26
C ASN A 157 2.80 -1.48 16.72
N HIS A 158 1.87 -0.77 16.08
CA HIS A 158 1.90 -0.55 14.64
C HIS A 158 3.10 0.29 14.18
N LEU A 159 3.63 1.18 15.04
CA LEU A 159 4.86 1.93 14.77
C LEU A 159 6.12 1.09 14.99
N LEU A 160 6.09 0.13 15.93
CA LEU A 160 7.20 -0.80 16.19
C LEU A 160 7.29 -1.92 15.14
N GLY A 161 6.19 -2.17 14.43
CA GLY A 161 6.09 -3.22 13.42
C GLY A 161 5.72 -4.59 13.98
N PRO A 162 5.57 -5.60 13.10
CA PRO A 162 5.01 -6.89 13.49
C PRO A 162 6.01 -7.72 14.31
N LYS A 163 5.54 -8.28 15.43
CA LYS A 163 6.33 -9.13 16.33
C LYS A 163 6.24 -10.60 15.93
N PRO A 164 7.31 -11.40 16.11
CA PRO A 164 7.26 -12.85 15.92
C PRO A 164 6.31 -13.51 16.92
N PHE A 165 5.57 -14.54 16.49
CA PHE A 165 4.67 -15.32 17.33
C PHE A 165 4.81 -16.82 17.04
N PRO A 166 4.60 -17.70 18.04
CA PRO A 166 4.65 -19.15 17.84
C PRO A 166 3.39 -19.68 17.15
N LEU A 167 3.49 -20.84 16.50
CA LEU A 167 2.38 -21.54 15.84
C LEU A 167 1.17 -21.77 16.76
N ASP A 168 1.43 -22.16 18.01
CA ASP A 168 0.35 -22.46 18.97
C ASP A 168 -0.54 -21.26 19.24
N ARG A 169 0.07 -20.06 19.32
CA ARG A 169 -0.67 -18.81 19.52
C ARG A 169 -1.53 -18.48 18.31
N LEU A 170 -1.02 -18.69 17.10
CA LEU A 170 -1.78 -18.51 15.86
C LEU A 170 -3.02 -19.40 15.85
N LEU A 171 -2.84 -20.69 16.12
CA LEU A 171 -3.93 -21.66 16.12
C LEU A 171 -4.96 -21.36 17.22
N ALA A 172 -4.51 -21.02 18.43
CA ALA A 172 -5.39 -20.66 19.53
C ALA A 172 -6.26 -19.44 19.19
N ILE A 173 -5.67 -18.39 18.60
CA ILE A 173 -6.42 -17.21 18.17
C ILE A 173 -7.35 -17.58 17.02
N PHE A 174 -6.89 -18.32 16.01
CA PHE A 174 -7.69 -18.78 14.87
C PHE A 174 -8.96 -19.51 15.32
N TYR A 175 -8.82 -20.53 16.18
CA TYR A 175 -9.97 -21.28 16.71
C TYR A 175 -10.89 -20.46 17.63
N SER A 176 -10.40 -19.33 18.16
CA SER A 176 -11.22 -18.44 18.99
C SER A 176 -12.09 -17.47 18.18
N ILE A 177 -11.59 -17.03 17.01
CA ILE A 177 -12.25 -16.01 16.17
C ILE A 177 -13.09 -16.60 15.04
N VAL A 178 -12.86 -17.87 14.68
CA VAL A 178 -13.67 -18.56 13.66
C VAL A 178 -14.98 -19.03 14.31
N ASP A 179 -16.11 -18.73 13.68
CA ASP A 179 -17.43 -19.07 14.23
C ASP A 179 -17.77 -20.57 14.12
N SER A 180 -17.14 -21.28 13.18
CA SER A 180 -17.36 -22.71 12.96
C SER A 180 -16.46 -23.60 13.81
N ARG A 181 -16.94 -24.79 14.19
CA ARG A 181 -16.06 -25.83 14.76
C ARG A 181 -15.14 -26.35 13.67
N VAL A 182 -13.87 -25.96 13.72
CA VAL A 182 -12.85 -26.40 12.77
C VAL A 182 -12.02 -27.51 13.41
N ALA A 183 -11.95 -28.66 12.74
CA ALA A 183 -11.05 -29.74 13.15
C ALA A 183 -9.59 -29.40 12.76
N PRO A 184 -8.59 -29.73 13.60
CA PRO A 184 -7.18 -29.55 13.28
C PRO A 184 -6.74 -30.57 12.23
N THR A 185 -6.99 -30.25 10.96
CA THR A 185 -6.64 -31.09 9.81
C THR A 185 -5.34 -30.64 9.16
N ALA A 186 -4.69 -31.55 8.42
CA ALA A 186 -3.51 -31.23 7.61
C ALA A 186 -3.76 -30.06 6.62
N SER A 187 -5.01 -29.85 6.20
CA SER A 187 -5.40 -28.73 5.34
C SER A 187 -5.13 -27.37 5.97
N ILE A 188 -5.32 -27.22 7.29
CA ILE A 188 -5.05 -25.95 7.99
C ILE A 188 -3.54 -25.64 7.95
N PHE A 189 -2.70 -26.62 8.24
CA PHE A 189 -1.24 -26.45 8.16
C PHE A 189 -0.77 -26.18 6.73
N SER A 190 -1.36 -26.87 5.73
CA SER A 190 -1.10 -26.60 4.32
C SER A 190 -1.45 -25.16 3.93
N GLN A 191 -2.57 -24.62 4.41
CA GLN A 191 -2.94 -23.22 4.18
C GLN A 191 -1.98 -22.23 4.84
N ILE A 192 -1.48 -22.52 6.05
CA ILE A 192 -0.46 -21.69 6.70
C ILE A 192 0.81 -21.66 5.83
N SER A 193 1.26 -22.82 5.34
CA SER A 193 2.39 -22.90 4.42
C SER A 193 2.15 -22.12 3.13
N SER A 194 0.94 -22.21 2.54
CA SER A 194 0.58 -21.41 1.37
C SER A 194 0.63 -19.90 1.65
N LEU A 195 0.18 -19.44 2.81
CA LEU A 195 0.27 -18.03 3.20
C LEU A 195 1.74 -17.56 3.33
N VAL A 196 2.65 -18.44 3.75
CA VAL A 196 4.10 -18.18 3.76
C VAL A 196 4.65 -18.12 2.34
N THR A 197 4.30 -19.08 1.48
CA THR A 197 4.72 -19.10 0.07
C THR A 197 4.25 -17.84 -0.67
N LEU A 198 3.03 -17.37 -0.38
CA LEU A 198 2.46 -16.12 -0.92
C LEU A 198 3.02 -14.85 -0.29
N GLN A 199 4.01 -14.95 0.63
CA GLN A 199 4.63 -13.82 1.34
C GLN A 199 3.64 -12.96 2.15
N LEU A 200 2.47 -13.51 2.51
CA LEU A 200 1.52 -12.88 3.43
C LEU A 200 1.91 -13.14 4.91
N LEU A 201 2.69 -14.21 5.12
CA LEU A 201 3.39 -14.52 6.35
C LEU A 201 4.87 -14.78 6.05
N THR A 202 5.73 -14.61 7.04
CA THR A 202 7.13 -15.00 6.98
C THR A 202 7.43 -15.95 8.13
N ARG A 203 8.06 -17.09 7.85
CA ARG A 203 8.62 -18.00 8.85
C ARG A 203 9.94 -17.43 9.36
N ILE A 204 10.15 -17.43 10.67
CA ILE A 204 11.35 -16.97 11.34
C ILE A 204 12.02 -18.18 12.00
N GLY A 205 13.25 -18.50 11.57
CA GLY A 205 14.03 -19.64 12.03
C GLY A 205 14.73 -20.36 10.87
N HIS A 206 15.57 -21.33 11.19
CA HIS A 206 16.16 -22.22 10.19
C HIS A 206 15.12 -23.23 9.66
N ASP A 207 15.21 -23.57 8.37
CA ASP A 207 14.23 -24.44 7.73
C ASP A 207 14.18 -25.85 8.31
N ASP A 208 15.28 -26.32 8.90
CA ASP A 208 15.48 -27.68 9.41
C ASP A 208 14.83 -27.94 10.77
N GLN A 209 14.30 -26.92 11.43
CA GLN A 209 13.65 -27.07 12.74
C GLN A 209 12.12 -27.10 12.59
N LEU A 210 11.52 -28.26 12.86
CA LEU A 210 10.06 -28.43 12.90
C LEU A 210 9.44 -27.89 14.19
N ASP A 211 10.23 -27.83 15.28
CA ASP A 211 9.77 -27.38 16.58
C ASP A 211 10.16 -25.92 16.86
N GLY A 212 9.33 -25.20 17.62
CA GLY A 212 9.58 -23.80 17.97
C GLY A 212 9.41 -22.79 16.83
N LEU A 213 8.70 -23.17 15.76
CA LEU A 213 8.43 -22.31 14.61
C LEU A 213 7.78 -20.98 15.01
N LYS A 214 8.42 -19.89 14.61
CA LYS A 214 7.88 -18.55 14.75
C LYS A 214 7.45 -18.01 13.39
N TYR A 215 6.37 -17.27 13.38
CA TYR A 215 5.84 -16.60 12.22
C TYR A 215 5.74 -15.10 12.48
N LYS A 216 5.71 -14.33 11.40
CA LYS A 216 5.48 -12.89 11.41
C LYS A 216 4.52 -12.53 10.29
N CYS A 217 3.57 -11.66 10.58
CA CYS A 217 2.63 -11.16 9.58
C CYS A 217 3.26 -9.99 8.80
N THR A 218 3.15 -10.01 7.47
CA THR A 218 3.77 -9.00 6.58
C THR A 218 2.77 -7.99 6.02
N VAL A 219 1.47 -8.26 6.18
CA VAL A 219 0.42 -7.44 5.57
C VAL A 219 0.16 -6.16 6.35
N THR A 220 -0.34 -5.14 5.64
CA THR A 220 -0.67 -3.84 6.22
C THR A 220 -2.05 -3.83 6.88
N LEU A 221 -2.30 -2.79 7.69
CA LEU A 221 -3.60 -2.58 8.34
C LEU A 221 -4.74 -2.39 7.32
N ASP A 222 -4.48 -1.68 6.21
CA ASP A 222 -5.50 -1.44 5.20
C ASP A 222 -5.84 -2.71 4.42
N PHE A 223 -4.82 -3.52 4.11
CA PHE A 223 -5.01 -4.82 3.46
C PHE A 223 -5.85 -5.76 4.33
N ILE A 224 -5.52 -5.90 5.62
CA ILE A 224 -6.26 -6.79 6.51
C ILE A 224 -7.69 -6.31 6.75
N ARG A 225 -7.91 -4.99 6.86
CA ARG A 225 -9.25 -4.37 6.95
C ARG A 225 -10.07 -4.63 5.68
N ALA A 226 -9.47 -4.52 4.51
CA ALA A 226 -10.14 -4.80 3.24
C ALA A 226 -10.63 -6.26 3.19
N ILE A 227 -9.78 -7.22 3.57
CA ILE A 227 -10.17 -8.64 3.62
C ILE A 227 -11.23 -8.89 4.69
N ALA A 228 -11.09 -8.30 5.89
CA ALA A 228 -12.03 -8.48 6.99
C ALA A 228 -13.45 -8.02 6.63
N ARG A 229 -13.60 -6.94 5.86
CA ARG A 229 -14.90 -6.49 5.32
C ARG A 229 -15.58 -7.55 4.43
N THR A 230 -14.81 -8.34 3.66
CA THR A 230 -15.38 -9.35 2.76
C THR A 230 -16.07 -10.51 3.49
N VAL A 231 -15.79 -10.69 4.78
CA VAL A 231 -16.39 -11.73 5.64
C VAL A 231 -17.09 -11.12 6.86
N ASN A 232 -17.37 -9.82 6.83
CA ASN A 232 -18.03 -9.07 7.91
C ASN A 232 -17.37 -9.25 9.29
N PHE A 233 -16.03 -9.32 9.33
CA PHE A 233 -15.26 -9.46 10.57
C PHE A 233 -14.73 -8.09 11.03
N ASP A 234 -15.03 -7.67 12.26
CA ASP A 234 -14.52 -6.41 12.82
C ASP A 234 -13.16 -6.61 13.49
N ILE A 235 -12.10 -6.62 12.69
CA ILE A 235 -10.73 -6.83 13.17
C ILE A 235 -10.24 -5.71 14.12
N VAL A 236 -10.76 -4.49 13.98
CA VAL A 236 -10.29 -3.33 14.76
C VAL A 236 -10.62 -3.49 16.24
N ARG A 237 -11.77 -4.11 16.56
CA ARG A 237 -12.15 -4.44 17.95
C ARG A 237 -11.18 -5.36 18.68
N TYR A 238 -10.38 -6.12 17.93
CA TYR A 238 -9.43 -7.07 18.50
C TYR A 238 -8.01 -6.50 18.59
N LEU A 239 -7.74 -5.29 18.09
CA LEU A 239 -6.41 -4.69 18.11
C LEU A 239 -6.18 -3.85 19.37
N TYR A 240 -5.11 -4.16 20.10
CA TYR A 240 -4.77 -3.49 21.37
C TYR A 240 -4.58 -1.98 21.23
N ASP A 241 -4.00 -1.52 20.13
CA ASP A 241 -3.71 -0.09 19.93
C ASP A 241 -4.97 0.77 19.72
N PHE A 242 -6.11 0.16 19.41
CA PHE A 242 -7.35 0.85 19.06
C PHE A 242 -8.46 0.70 20.12
N VAL A 243 -8.16 0.10 21.28
CA VAL A 243 -9.11 -0.24 22.36
C VAL A 243 -8.59 0.20 23.73
#